data_AF-A0A3P8WN95-F1
#
_entry.id   AF-A0A3P8WN95-F1
#
_cell.length_a   1.000
_cell.length_b   1.000
_cell.length_c   1.000
_cell.angle_alpha   90.00
_cell.angle_beta   90.00
_cell.angle_gamma   90.00
#
_symmetry.space_group_name_H-M   'P 1'
#
loop_
_entity.id
_entity.type
_entity.pdbx_description
1 polymer ?
#
loop_
_entity_poly.entity_id
_entity_poly.type
_entity_poly.pdbx_seq_one_letter_code
_entity_poly.pdbx_strand_id
1 'polypeptide(L)'
;MRIKLLLQAYRDQKALRGSPRKHKLVQKMVGCSAKMISNALKWKAKPERRGRKRKTTIRMDRTIARMAKNQPMMSSREIRDDLKLPVSTVTIRRRLCEANLSARSPRKVPLFKKRVLKNVLKRICSTTIVTVWLCNPNPRNISSCLPTPGDSTRCF
;
A
#
# COMPACT_ATOMS: atom_id res chain seq x y z
N MET A 1 0.97 -28.63 -8.26
CA MET A 1 0.44 -29.69 -9.15
C MET A 1 -0.84 -30.35 -8.61
N ARG A 2 -0.88 -30.86 -7.36
CA ARG A 2 -2.06 -31.55 -6.77
C ARG A 2 -3.36 -30.74 -6.66
N ILE A 3 -3.29 -29.43 -6.38
CA ILE A 3 -4.50 -28.58 -6.21
C ILE A 3 -5.22 -28.32 -7.55
N LYS A 4 -4.48 -28.21 -8.66
CA LYS A 4 -5.06 -28.05 -10.01
C LYS A 4 -5.80 -29.32 -10.45
N LEU A 5 -5.23 -30.50 -10.16
CA LEU A 5 -5.89 -31.79 -10.39
C LEU A 5 -7.18 -31.95 -9.56
N LEU A 6 -7.16 -31.50 -8.30
CA LEU A 6 -8.35 -31.48 -7.44
C LEU A 6 -9.46 -30.57 -7.99
N LEU A 7 -9.12 -29.38 -8.48
CA LEU A 7 -10.08 -28.44 -9.09
C LEU A 7 -10.63 -28.95 -10.43
N GLN A 8 -9.82 -29.65 -11.22
CA GLN A 8 -10.26 -30.27 -12.47
C GLN A 8 -11.25 -31.41 -12.21
N ALA A 9 -10.91 -32.34 -11.31
CA ALA A 9 -11.83 -33.40 -10.85
C ALA A 9 -13.11 -32.84 -10.20
N TYR A 10 -13.07 -31.60 -9.68
CA TYR A 10 -14.22 -30.90 -9.10
C TYR A 10 -15.14 -30.27 -10.16
N ARG A 11 -14.58 -29.73 -11.25
CA ARG A 11 -15.37 -29.30 -12.42
C ARG A 11 -16.10 -30.49 -13.03
N ASP A 12 -15.43 -31.63 -13.12
CA ASP A 12 -16.00 -32.88 -13.63
C ASP A 12 -17.09 -33.46 -12.70
N GLN A 13 -16.98 -33.23 -11.38
CA GLN A 13 -18.03 -33.59 -10.40
C GLN A 13 -19.35 -32.81 -10.56
N LYS A 14 -19.32 -31.58 -11.09
CA LYS A 14 -20.52 -30.75 -11.31
C LYS A 14 -21.48 -31.40 -12.32
N ALA A 15 -20.95 -32.24 -13.22
CA ALA A 15 -21.70 -32.99 -14.22
C ALA A 15 -22.46 -34.23 -13.67
N LEU A 16 -22.16 -34.68 -12.44
CA LEU A 16 -22.66 -35.97 -11.89
C LEU A 16 -23.71 -35.83 -10.77
N ARG A 17 -24.42 -34.70 -10.62
CA ARG A 17 -25.36 -34.47 -9.49
C ARG A 17 -26.31 -35.66 -9.27
N GLY A 18 -26.19 -36.37 -8.12
CA GLY A 18 -27.12 -37.44 -7.72
C GLY A 18 -26.53 -38.66 -6.98
N SER A 19 -25.27 -39.06 -7.20
CA SER A 19 -24.76 -40.35 -6.66
C SER A 19 -24.20 -40.27 -5.21
N PRO A 20 -24.66 -41.14 -4.27
CA PRO A 20 -24.14 -41.26 -2.90
C PRO A 20 -22.70 -41.80 -2.80
N ARG A 21 -22.18 -42.44 -3.85
CA ARG A 21 -20.92 -43.24 -3.82
C ARG A 21 -19.65 -42.44 -4.16
N LYS A 22 -19.73 -41.11 -4.27
CA LYS A 22 -18.61 -40.27 -4.73
C LYS A 22 -17.51 -40.08 -3.69
N HIS A 23 -17.86 -39.99 -2.41
CA HIS A 23 -16.91 -39.60 -1.35
C HIS A 23 -15.84 -40.66 -1.10
N LYS A 24 -16.21 -41.95 -1.09
CA LYS A 24 -15.27 -43.07 -0.90
C LYS A 24 -14.33 -43.27 -2.10
N LEU A 25 -14.83 -43.06 -3.33
CA LEU A 25 -14.03 -43.14 -4.55
C LEU A 25 -12.99 -42.00 -4.58
N VAL A 26 -13.42 -40.77 -4.31
CA VAL A 26 -12.53 -39.60 -4.22
C VAL A 26 -11.53 -39.74 -3.08
N GLN A 27 -11.94 -40.30 -1.94
CA GLN A 27 -11.05 -40.61 -0.83
C GLN A 27 -9.92 -41.56 -1.23
N LYS A 28 -10.21 -42.62 -2.00
CA LYS A 28 -9.20 -43.57 -2.51
C LYS A 28 -8.31 -42.97 -3.60
N MET A 29 -8.85 -42.17 -4.52
CA MET A 29 -8.08 -41.55 -5.61
C MET A 29 -7.17 -40.41 -5.14
N VAL A 30 -7.62 -39.60 -4.18
CA VAL A 30 -6.91 -38.41 -3.69
C VAL A 30 -6.02 -38.76 -2.48
N GLY A 31 -6.32 -39.84 -1.74
CA GLY A 31 -5.62 -40.22 -0.52
C GLY A 31 -5.86 -39.26 0.65
N CYS A 32 -6.95 -38.49 0.61
CA CYS A 32 -7.30 -37.50 1.64
C CYS A 32 -8.46 -38.00 2.51
N SER A 33 -8.44 -37.65 3.81
CA SER A 33 -9.52 -37.99 4.74
C SER A 33 -10.89 -37.51 4.24
N ALA A 34 -11.93 -38.33 4.45
CA ALA A 34 -13.33 -37.97 4.14
C ALA A 34 -13.74 -36.61 4.74
N LYS A 35 -13.17 -36.24 5.90
CA LYS A 35 -13.43 -34.96 6.55
C LYS A 35 -12.80 -33.78 5.81
N MET A 36 -11.59 -33.94 5.27
CA MET A 36 -10.96 -32.90 4.45
C MET A 36 -11.73 -32.66 3.16
N ILE A 37 -12.19 -33.74 2.51
CA ILE A 37 -13.01 -33.66 1.30
C ILE A 37 -14.32 -32.94 1.63
N SER A 38 -15.07 -33.39 2.65
CA SER A 38 -16.33 -32.74 3.04
C SER A 38 -16.16 -31.27 3.40
N ASN A 39 -15.09 -30.90 4.10
CA ASN A 39 -14.78 -29.52 4.45
C ASN A 39 -14.44 -28.67 3.21
N ALA A 40 -13.68 -29.21 2.25
CA ALA A 40 -13.35 -28.54 1.00
C ALA A 40 -14.58 -28.35 0.11
N LEU A 41 -15.47 -29.36 0.03
CA LEU A 41 -16.75 -29.28 -0.67
C LEU A 41 -17.65 -28.16 -0.11
N LYS A 42 -17.65 -28.03 1.22
CA LYS A 42 -18.42 -27.01 1.96
C LYS A 42 -17.67 -25.68 2.05
N TRP A 43 -16.42 -25.63 1.61
CA TRP A 43 -15.60 -24.43 1.75
C TRP A 43 -16.12 -23.32 0.84
N LYS A 44 -16.15 -22.12 1.38
CA LYS A 44 -16.50 -20.89 0.68
C LYS A 44 -15.42 -19.87 1.00
N ALA A 45 -15.13 -18.98 0.06
CA ALA A 45 -14.23 -17.86 0.31
C ALA A 45 -14.78 -17.03 1.49
N LYS A 46 -14.05 -17.02 2.59
CA LYS A 46 -14.35 -16.19 3.76
C LYS A 46 -13.43 -14.97 3.73
N PRO A 47 -13.91 -13.79 4.15
CA PRO A 47 -13.01 -12.66 4.35
C PRO A 47 -11.97 -13.04 5.40
N GLU A 48 -10.72 -12.69 5.15
CA GLU A 48 -9.63 -12.95 6.08
C GLU A 48 -9.93 -12.24 7.41
N ARG A 49 -10.07 -13.02 8.49
CA ARG A 49 -10.39 -12.54 9.85
C ARG A 49 -9.23 -12.75 10.82
N ARG A 50 -8.13 -13.37 10.38
CA ARG A 50 -6.93 -13.59 11.19
C ARG A 50 -6.22 -12.27 11.51
N GLY A 51 -5.50 -12.28 12.62
CA GLY A 51 -4.69 -11.17 13.08
C GLY A 51 -5.31 -10.34 14.20
N ARG A 52 -4.53 -9.34 14.64
CA ARG A 52 -4.90 -8.46 15.75
C ARG A 52 -5.97 -7.45 15.32
N LYS A 53 -7.00 -7.27 16.15
CA LYS A 53 -8.04 -6.27 15.91
C LYS A 53 -7.48 -4.86 15.96
N ARG A 54 -8.05 -3.99 15.13
CA ARG A 54 -7.69 -2.57 15.05
C ARG A 54 -8.16 -1.87 16.34
N LYS A 55 -7.36 -0.91 16.83
CA LYS A 55 -7.76 -0.03 17.94
C LYS A 55 -8.77 1.05 17.51
N THR A 56 -8.82 1.37 16.21
CA THR A 56 -9.74 2.39 15.67
C THR A 56 -11.05 1.75 15.20
N THR A 57 -12.15 2.50 15.35
CA THR A 57 -13.44 2.14 14.76
C THR A 57 -13.57 2.73 13.36
N ILE A 58 -14.47 2.18 12.55
CA ILE A 58 -14.76 2.70 11.19
C ILE A 58 -15.22 4.16 11.23
N ARG A 59 -15.97 4.54 12.27
CA ARG A 59 -16.44 5.93 12.47
C ARG A 59 -15.27 6.87 12.72
N MET A 60 -14.31 6.48 13.57
CA MET A 60 -13.11 7.28 13.82
C MET A 60 -12.29 7.47 12.55
N ASP A 61 -12.07 6.40 11.79
CA ASP A 61 -11.28 6.45 10.55
C ASP A 61 -11.93 7.40 9.52
N ARG A 62 -13.26 7.40 9.42
CA ARG A 62 -14.02 8.34 8.57
C ARG A 62 -13.88 9.79 9.04
N THR A 63 -13.94 10.04 10.36
CA THR A 63 -13.78 11.39 10.91
C THR A 63 -12.37 11.92 10.66
N ILE A 64 -11.34 11.10 10.87
CA ILE A 64 -9.93 11.43 10.57
C ILE A 64 -9.78 11.82 9.10
N ALA A 65 -10.30 10.99 8.18
CA ALA A 65 -10.22 11.26 6.75
C ALA A 65 -10.97 12.55 6.36
N ARG A 66 -12.09 12.85 7.01
CA ARG A 66 -12.86 14.07 6.76
C ARG A 66 -12.09 15.32 7.20
N MET A 67 -11.49 15.32 8.38
CA MET A 67 -10.69 16.47 8.82
C MET A 67 -9.49 16.71 7.92
N ALA A 68 -8.78 15.66 7.54
CA ALA A 68 -7.63 15.77 6.63
C ALA A 68 -8.03 16.30 5.24
N LYS A 69 -9.25 16.02 4.77
CA LYS A 69 -9.78 16.61 3.53
C LYS A 69 -10.14 18.08 3.69
N ASN A 70 -10.77 18.44 4.81
CA ASN A 70 -11.17 19.83 5.06
C ASN A 70 -9.96 20.75 5.27
N GLN A 71 -8.90 20.23 5.89
CA GLN A 71 -7.69 20.99 6.20
C GLN A 71 -6.44 20.21 5.77
N PRO A 72 -6.03 20.30 4.49
CA PRO A 72 -4.96 19.48 3.91
C PRO A 72 -3.56 19.79 4.47
N MET A 73 -3.39 20.92 5.16
CA MET A 73 -2.12 21.31 5.77
C MET A 73 -1.94 20.81 7.21
N MET A 74 -3.01 20.30 7.83
CA MET A 74 -2.98 19.77 9.21
C MET A 74 -2.10 18.53 9.33
N SER A 75 -1.42 18.44 10.47
CA SER A 75 -0.57 17.32 10.82
C SER A 75 -1.34 16.23 11.57
N SER A 76 -0.78 15.02 11.55
CA SER A 76 -1.30 13.90 12.35
C SER A 76 -1.30 14.12 13.87
N ARG A 77 -0.51 15.08 14.38
CA ARG A 77 -0.49 15.45 15.81
C ARG A 77 -1.72 16.29 16.14
N GLU A 78 -1.95 17.36 15.37
CA GLU A 78 -3.11 18.24 15.52
C GLU A 78 -4.40 17.44 15.40
N ILE A 79 -4.52 16.58 14.38
CA ILE A 79 -5.69 15.70 14.19
C ILE A 79 -5.98 14.83 15.43
N ARG A 80 -4.94 14.34 16.11
CA ARG A 80 -5.11 13.53 17.33
C ARG A 80 -5.63 14.37 18.48
N ASP A 81 -5.06 15.56 18.63
CA ASP A 81 -5.29 16.44 19.77
C ASP A 81 -6.68 17.11 19.66
N ASP A 82 -7.09 17.53 18.45
CA ASP A 82 -8.41 18.09 18.16
C ASP A 82 -9.54 17.08 18.38
N LEU A 83 -9.35 15.85 17.91
CA LEU A 83 -10.32 14.76 18.09
C LEU A 83 -10.16 14.02 19.42
N LYS A 84 -9.17 14.40 20.25
CA LYS A 84 -8.82 13.78 21.54
C LYS A 84 -8.78 12.24 21.47
N LEU A 85 -8.18 11.70 20.42
CA LEU A 85 -8.22 10.25 20.16
C LEU A 85 -7.22 9.49 21.04
N PRO A 86 -7.60 8.34 21.64
CA PRO A 86 -6.71 7.50 22.44
C PRO A 86 -5.81 6.61 21.56
N VAL A 87 -5.31 7.13 20.43
CA VAL A 87 -4.48 6.39 19.48
C VAL A 87 -3.19 7.15 19.19
N SER A 88 -2.15 6.41 18.83
CA SER A 88 -0.87 7.02 18.50
C SER A 88 -0.93 7.74 17.15
N THR A 89 -0.07 8.75 16.99
CA THR A 89 0.06 9.53 15.74
C THR A 89 0.50 8.66 14.56
N VAL A 90 1.26 7.59 14.82
CA VAL A 90 1.63 6.59 13.80
C VAL A 90 0.39 5.87 13.27
N THR A 91 -0.55 5.49 14.14
CA THR A 91 -1.79 4.84 13.72
C THR A 91 -2.62 5.76 12.84
N ILE A 92 -2.73 7.05 13.18
CA ILE A 92 -3.44 8.05 12.36
C ILE A 92 -2.80 8.18 10.99
N ARG A 93 -1.46 8.26 10.91
CA ARG A 93 -0.76 8.30 9.61
C ARG A 93 -1.05 7.07 8.74
N ARG A 94 -1.05 5.87 9.33
CA ARG A 94 -1.42 4.64 8.60
C ARG A 94 -2.84 4.71 8.05
N ARG A 95 -3.80 5.27 8.81
CA ARG A 95 -5.18 5.46 8.33
C ARG A 95 -5.29 6.46 7.20
N LEU A 96 -4.53 7.54 7.26
CA LEU A 96 -4.46 8.51 6.17
C LEU A 96 -3.88 7.87 4.90
N CYS A 97 -2.79 7.10 5.02
CA CYS A 97 -2.22 6.37 3.88
C CYS A 97 -3.19 5.32 3.31
N GLU A 98 -3.88 4.55 4.16
CA GLU A 98 -4.94 3.60 3.73
C GLU A 98 -6.07 4.31 2.97
N ALA A 99 -6.35 5.58 3.27
CA ALA A 99 -7.34 6.42 2.61
C ALA A 99 -6.77 7.25 1.43
N ASN A 100 -5.51 7.00 1.02
CA ASN A 100 -4.80 7.74 -0.02
C ASN A 100 -4.69 9.26 0.25
N LEU A 101 -4.61 9.67 1.53
CA LEU A 101 -4.44 11.05 1.95
C LEU A 101 -3.01 11.32 2.42
N SER A 102 -2.60 12.59 2.39
CA SER A 102 -1.28 13.02 2.81
C SER A 102 -1.09 12.84 4.32
N ALA A 103 -0.23 11.90 4.70
CA ALA A 103 0.14 11.66 6.10
C ALA A 103 1.30 12.59 6.52
N ARG A 104 1.04 13.91 6.54
CA ARG A 104 2.09 14.91 6.78
C ARG A 104 2.71 14.74 8.17
N SER A 105 4.03 14.83 8.22
CA SER A 105 4.81 14.87 9.46
C SER A 105 5.60 16.17 9.47
N PRO A 106 5.33 17.09 10.41
CA PRO A 106 6.11 18.31 10.52
C PRO A 106 7.57 17.92 10.80
N ARG A 107 8.48 18.33 9.93
CA ARG A 107 9.92 18.08 10.08
C ARG A 107 10.55 19.41 10.48
N LYS A 108 11.22 19.42 11.65
CA LYS A 108 12.11 20.52 12.03
C LYS A 108 13.39 20.39 11.21
N VAL A 109 13.32 20.73 9.93
CA VAL A 109 14.54 20.90 9.14
C VAL A 109 15.16 22.24 9.52
N PRO A 110 16.49 22.33 9.68
CA PRO A 110 17.14 23.61 9.85
C PRO A 110 16.81 24.49 8.64
N LEU A 111 16.28 25.69 8.90
CA LEU A 111 16.12 26.70 7.85
C LEU A 111 17.49 26.94 7.23
N PHE A 112 17.58 26.70 5.92
CA PHE A 112 18.85 26.55 5.22
C PHE A 112 19.72 27.81 5.31
N LYS A 113 20.77 27.78 6.12
CA LYS A 113 21.93 28.68 5.98
C LYS A 113 22.83 28.14 4.87
N LYS A 114 23.43 29.01 4.04
CA LYS A 114 24.27 28.64 2.86
C LYS A 114 25.31 27.53 3.15
N ARG A 115 25.86 27.45 4.37
CA ARG A 115 26.83 26.40 4.78
C ARG A 115 26.21 25.01 4.92
N VAL A 116 24.98 24.91 5.40
CA VAL A 116 24.28 23.62 5.58
C VAL A 116 23.92 23.02 4.22
N LEU A 117 23.53 23.86 3.24
CA LEU A 117 23.31 23.46 1.85
C LEU A 117 24.56 22.84 1.21
N LYS A 118 25.73 23.48 1.37
CA LYS A 118 27.00 22.94 0.85
C LYS A 118 27.30 21.53 1.41
N ASN A 119 27.03 21.31 2.69
CA ASN A 119 27.29 20.02 3.34
C ASN A 119 26.26 18.94 2.97
N VAL A 120 24.98 19.31 2.77
CA VAL A 120 23.94 18.40 2.29
C VAL A 120 24.18 18.04 0.81
N LEU A 121 24.50 19.02 -0.04
CA LEU A 121 24.84 18.80 -1.45
C LEU A 121 26.09 17.92 -1.61
N LYS A 122 27.14 18.14 -0.81
CA LYS A 122 28.32 17.25 -0.78
C LYS A 122 27.94 15.80 -0.47
N ARG A 123 27.01 15.57 0.46
CA ARG A 123 26.50 14.23 0.81
C ARG A 123 25.65 13.59 -0.29
N ILE A 124 24.90 14.39 -1.05
CA ILE A 124 24.06 13.89 -2.15
C ILE A 124 24.94 13.60 -3.40
N CYS A 125 25.94 14.44 -3.67
CA CYS A 125 26.89 14.26 -4.78
C CYS A 125 27.83 13.07 -4.58
N SER A 126 28.15 12.66 -3.35
CA SER A 126 29.04 11.53 -3.12
C SER A 126 28.41 10.16 -3.37
N THR A 127 27.08 10.07 -3.58
CA THR A 127 26.37 8.78 -3.74
C THR A 127 25.67 8.63 -5.09
N THR A 128 25.60 9.69 -5.92
CA THR A 128 24.70 9.69 -7.11
C THR A 128 25.40 10.03 -8.44
N ILE A 129 26.71 9.81 -8.58
CA ILE A 129 27.38 9.95 -9.89
C ILE A 129 27.86 8.60 -10.49
N VAL A 130 27.90 7.50 -9.72
CA VAL A 130 28.44 6.22 -10.24
C VAL A 130 27.38 5.24 -10.78
N THR A 131 26.09 5.37 -10.45
CA THR A 131 25.09 4.34 -10.79
C THR A 131 24.09 4.66 -11.90
N VAL A 132 24.02 5.90 -12.41
CA VAL A 132 23.09 6.26 -13.50
C VAL A 132 23.73 6.18 -14.89
N TRP A 133 25.05 6.00 -14.99
CA TRP A 133 25.76 5.95 -16.28
C TRP A 133 25.83 4.56 -16.95
N LEU A 134 25.25 3.51 -16.36
CA LEU A 134 25.37 2.15 -16.90
C LEU A 134 24.08 1.48 -17.38
N CYS A 135 22.93 2.15 -17.40
CA CYS A 135 21.70 1.56 -17.97
C CYS A 135 20.75 2.62 -18.55
N ASN A 136 20.99 3.02 -19.81
CA ASN A 136 20.06 2.86 -20.95
C ASN A 136 20.20 4.01 -21.98
N PRO A 137 20.63 3.75 -23.22
CA PRO A 137 20.72 4.74 -24.28
C PRO A 137 19.37 4.90 -24.96
N ASN A 138 18.74 6.07 -24.86
CA ASN A 138 17.78 6.50 -25.89
C ASN A 138 17.82 8.02 -26.07
N PRO A 139 18.57 8.53 -27.08
CA PRO A 139 18.72 9.95 -27.31
C PRO A 139 17.74 10.40 -28.40
N ARG A 140 16.45 10.53 -28.08
CA ARG A 140 15.55 11.32 -28.93
C ARG A 140 14.60 12.11 -28.05
N ASN A 141 14.66 13.42 -28.22
CA ASN A 141 13.70 14.43 -27.80
C ASN A 141 13.95 15.11 -26.43
N ILE A 142 14.99 15.95 -26.38
CA ILE A 142 15.00 17.16 -25.53
C ILE A 142 15.60 18.30 -26.36
N SER A 143 14.84 18.81 -27.34
CA SER A 143 15.15 20.09 -27.99
C SER A 143 13.96 21.03 -27.84
N SER A 144 13.93 21.74 -26.72
CA SER A 144 13.34 23.07 -26.53
C SER A 144 13.21 23.32 -25.03
N CYS A 145 13.31 24.58 -24.63
CA CYS A 145 13.30 25.08 -23.24
C CYS A 145 14.69 25.16 -22.57
N LEU A 146 15.63 25.88 -23.20
CA LEU A 146 16.60 26.68 -22.45
C LEU A 146 16.02 28.10 -22.31
N PRO A 147 15.86 28.67 -21.10
CA PRO A 147 15.63 30.08 -20.94
C PRO A 147 16.97 30.83 -21.02
N THR A 148 17.06 31.82 -21.91
CA THR A 148 18.15 32.79 -21.94
C THR A 148 18.10 33.70 -20.71
N PRO A 149 19.23 34.02 -20.08
CA PRO A 149 19.28 34.95 -18.96
C PRO A 149 19.42 36.38 -19.48
N GLY A 150 18.43 37.22 -19.22
CA GLY A 150 18.51 38.65 -19.50
C GLY A 150 17.17 39.33 -19.47
N ASP A 151 16.72 39.76 -18.28
CA ASP A 151 16.38 41.18 -18.10
C ASP A 151 16.05 41.47 -16.63
N SER A 152 16.96 42.21 -16.02
CA SER A 152 16.70 43.04 -14.86
C SER A 152 15.73 44.15 -15.24
N THR A 153 14.55 44.21 -14.60
CA THR A 153 13.87 45.42 -14.07
C THR A 153 12.35 45.23 -14.02
N ARG A 154 11.80 45.17 -12.81
CA ARG A 154 10.70 46.04 -12.35
C ARG A 154 10.28 45.64 -10.94
N CYS A 155 10.73 46.46 -9.99
CA CYS A 155 9.96 46.73 -8.79
C CYS A 155 8.83 47.68 -9.19
N PHE A 156 7.59 47.30 -8.92
CA PHE A 156 6.51 48.13 -8.38
C PHE A 156 5.47 47.18 -7.76
#